data_AF-A0A947VVS5-F1
#
_entry.id   AF-A0A947VVS5-F1
#
_cell.length_a   1.000
_cell.length_b   1.000
_cell.length_c   1.000
_cell.angle_alpha   90.00
_cell.angle_beta   90.00
_cell.angle_gamma   90.00
#
_symmetry.space_group_name_H-M   'P 1'
#
loop_
_entity.id
_entity.type
_entity.pdbx_description
1 polymer ?
#
loop_
_entity_poly.entity_id
_entity_poly.type
_entity_poly.pdbx_seq_one_letter_code
_entity_poly.pdbx_strand_id
1 'polypeptide(L)'
;MNTLKSQLHTSEHILGQILDEYCTGFRTTALEFREDNVRYDFKAENMSDTITKDLLEAKVNVIIRRNIPVETYEVSREKAKEMGLDLSIVPRSVERIRIVDIKSVNKQACAGEHVSNTSEIGQVEIIKFVKKGVNSYQIVSKIRN
;
A
#
# COMPACT_ATOMS: atom_id res chain seq x y z
N MET A 1 14.50 1.03 15.61
CA MET A 1 13.77 -0.25 15.71
C MET A 1 12.47 -0.05 14.95
N ASN A 2 12.25 -0.79 13.87
CA ASN A 2 11.02 -0.63 13.08
C ASN A 2 9.82 -1.19 13.85
N THR A 3 8.67 -0.55 13.71
CA THR A 3 7.42 -0.99 14.34
C THR A 3 6.68 -1.93 13.41
N LEU A 4 5.88 -2.85 13.97
CA LEU A 4 4.99 -3.69 13.16
C LEU A 4 4.06 -2.83 12.28
N LYS A 5 3.62 -1.68 12.80
CA LYS A 5 2.84 -0.70 12.03
C LYS A 5 3.59 -0.20 10.78
N SER A 6 4.87 0.13 10.90
CA SER A 6 5.68 0.57 9.75
C SER A 6 5.89 -0.54 8.71
N GLN A 7 6.00 -1.80 9.15
CA GLN A 7 6.13 -2.97 8.27
C GLN A 7 4.83 -3.21 7.50
N LEU A 8 3.70 -3.30 8.22
CA LEU A 8 2.36 -3.44 7.65
C LEU A 8 2.06 -2.29 6.69
N HIS A 9 2.38 -1.04 7.07
CA HIS A 9 2.02 0.08 6.24
C HIS A 9 2.79 0.09 4.92
N THR A 10 4.10 -0.19 4.94
CA THR A 10 4.85 -0.33 3.68
C THR A 10 4.40 -1.53 2.86
N SER A 11 3.98 -2.65 3.48
CA SER A 11 3.41 -3.78 2.71
C SER A 11 2.13 -3.38 1.99
N GLU A 12 1.28 -2.55 2.59
CA GLU A 12 0.03 -2.12 1.95
C GLU A 12 0.26 -1.17 0.76
N HIS A 13 1.35 -0.39 0.73
CA HIS A 13 1.74 0.36 -0.47
C HIS A 13 2.09 -0.59 -1.64
N ILE A 14 2.84 -1.65 -1.34
CA ILE A 14 3.21 -2.67 -2.34
C ILE A 14 1.98 -3.42 -2.83
N LEU A 15 1.11 -3.86 -1.90
CA LEU A 15 -0.13 -4.56 -2.23
C LEU A 15 -1.07 -3.66 -3.04
N GLY A 16 -1.24 -2.40 -2.65
CA GLY A 16 -2.06 -1.43 -3.37
C GLY A 16 -1.59 -1.22 -4.80
N GLN A 17 -0.27 -1.10 -5.03
CA GLN A 17 0.31 -0.99 -6.36
C GLN A 17 0.02 -2.24 -7.21
N ILE A 18 0.19 -3.44 -6.64
CA ILE A 18 -0.12 -4.69 -7.35
C ILE A 18 -1.62 -4.75 -7.67
N LEU A 19 -2.50 -4.38 -6.75
CA LEU A 19 -3.94 -4.40 -7.01
C LEU A 19 -4.32 -3.45 -8.15
N ASP A 20 -3.74 -2.25 -8.19
CA ASP A 20 -3.97 -1.26 -9.24
C ASP A 20 -3.59 -1.78 -10.64
N GLU A 21 -2.54 -2.61 -10.74
CA GLU A 21 -2.14 -3.26 -12.01
C GLU A 21 -3.16 -4.28 -12.52
N TYR A 22 -3.95 -4.89 -11.62
CA TYR A 22 -4.89 -5.96 -11.96
C TYR A 22 -6.37 -5.55 -11.87
N CYS A 23 -6.66 -4.32 -11.47
CA CYS A 23 -8.01 -3.81 -11.24
C CYS A 23 -8.27 -2.55 -12.07
N THR A 24 -9.44 -2.47 -12.71
CA THR A 24 -9.89 -1.20 -13.30
C THR A 24 -10.73 -0.43 -12.28
N GLY A 25 -10.58 0.90 -12.25
CA GLY A 25 -11.27 1.73 -11.26
C GLY A 25 -10.86 1.41 -9.82
N PHE A 26 -9.62 0.95 -9.62
CA PHE A 26 -9.09 0.63 -8.31
C PHE A 26 -9.12 1.87 -7.39
N ARG A 27 -9.60 1.69 -6.17
CA ARG A 27 -9.57 2.73 -5.15
C ARG A 27 -9.55 2.14 -3.76
N THR A 28 -8.55 2.51 -2.97
CA THR A 28 -8.54 2.26 -1.52
C THR A 28 -9.70 3.00 -0.85
N THR A 29 -10.44 2.28 -0.01
CA THR A 29 -11.56 2.85 0.76
C THR A 29 -11.29 2.90 2.25
N ALA A 30 -10.53 1.93 2.78
CA ALA A 30 -10.08 1.97 4.16
C ALA A 30 -8.80 1.15 4.35
N LEU A 31 -7.95 1.64 5.26
CA LEU A 31 -6.84 0.92 5.85
C LEU A 31 -6.99 0.99 7.37
N GLU A 32 -7.17 -0.16 8.02
CA GLU A 32 -7.33 -0.26 9.47
C GLU A 32 -6.20 -1.13 10.04
N PHE A 33 -5.27 -0.50 10.75
CA PHE A 33 -4.20 -1.19 11.46
C PHE A 33 -4.73 -1.73 12.79
N ARG A 34 -4.46 -3.00 13.05
CA ARG A 34 -4.75 -3.70 14.30
C ARG A 34 -3.44 -4.07 14.98
N GLU A 35 -3.54 -4.75 16.11
CA GLU A 35 -2.38 -5.13 16.92
C GLU A 35 -1.39 -6.02 16.14
N ASP A 36 -1.89 -6.97 15.35
CA ASP A 36 -1.08 -8.00 14.68
C ASP A 36 -1.30 -8.08 13.15
N ASN A 37 -2.23 -7.29 12.60
CA ASN A 37 -2.62 -7.35 11.19
C ASN A 37 -3.13 -6.00 10.68
N VAL A 38 -3.36 -5.92 9.37
CA VAL A 38 -3.99 -4.77 8.71
C VAL A 38 -5.14 -5.23 7.83
N ARG A 39 -6.24 -4.47 7.86
CA ARG A 39 -7.38 -4.66 6.96
C ARG A 39 -7.34 -3.61 5.85
N TYR A 40 -7.29 -4.08 4.60
CA TYR A 40 -7.34 -3.26 3.39
C TYR A 40 -8.69 -3.47 2.71
N ASP A 41 -9.55 -2.45 2.73
CA ASP A 41 -10.80 -2.44 1.97
C ASP A 41 -10.62 -1.58 0.72
N PHE A 42 -11.00 -2.10 -0.44
CA PHE A 42 -10.89 -1.39 -1.72
C PHE A 42 -12.11 -1.60 -2.60
N LYS A 43 -12.23 -0.72 -3.60
CA LYS A 43 -13.14 -0.88 -4.73
C LYS A 43 -12.36 -1.18 -6.01
N ALA A 44 -12.99 -1.97 -6.87
CA ALA A 44 -12.54 -2.25 -8.23
C ALA A 44 -13.77 -2.53 -9.10
N GLU A 45 -13.89 -1.81 -10.23
CA GLU A 45 -14.98 -2.01 -11.19
C GLU A 45 -14.88 -3.38 -11.86
N ASN A 46 -13.67 -3.73 -12.26
CA ASN A 46 -13.30 -5.07 -12.71
C ASN A 46 -11.99 -5.47 -12.04
N MET A 47 -11.82 -6.76 -11.84
CA MET A 47 -10.62 -7.37 -11.27
C MET A 47 -10.29 -8.58 -12.11
N SER A 48 -9.02 -8.75 -12.50
CA SER A 48 -8.61 -9.90 -13.30
C SER A 48 -8.98 -11.21 -12.60
N ASP A 49 -9.54 -12.17 -13.35
CA ASP A 49 -9.86 -13.51 -12.86
C ASP A 49 -8.60 -14.30 -12.43
N THR A 50 -7.41 -13.83 -12.80
CA THR A 50 -6.14 -14.41 -12.38
C THR A 50 -5.74 -14.03 -10.95
N ILE A 51 -6.36 -13.01 -10.35
CA ILE A 51 -6.04 -12.63 -8.98
C ILE A 51 -6.50 -13.73 -8.03
N THR A 52 -5.53 -14.30 -7.33
CA THR A 52 -5.76 -15.12 -6.14
C THR A 52 -5.03 -14.52 -4.95
N LYS A 53 -5.46 -14.91 -3.75
CA LYS A 53 -4.76 -14.63 -2.49
C LYS A 53 -3.28 -14.98 -2.58
N ASP A 54 -2.96 -16.18 -3.08
CA ASP A 54 -1.59 -16.69 -3.13
C ASP A 54 -0.74 -15.96 -4.18
N LEU A 55 -1.35 -15.55 -5.30
CA LEU A 55 -0.66 -14.74 -6.31
C LEU A 55 -0.26 -13.36 -5.75
N LEU A 56 -1.20 -12.69 -5.07
CA LEU A 56 -0.95 -11.39 -4.44
C LEU A 56 0.16 -11.50 -3.38
N GLU A 57 0.04 -12.49 -2.49
CA GLU A 57 1.04 -12.76 -1.46
C GLU A 57 2.42 -13.04 -2.06
N ALA A 58 2.49 -13.88 -3.09
CA ALA A 58 3.73 -14.20 -3.78
C ALA A 58 4.37 -12.94 -4.39
N LYS A 59 3.58 -12.09 -5.06
CA LYS A 59 4.07 -10.85 -5.69
C LYS A 59 4.57 -9.83 -4.67
N VAL A 60 3.82 -9.61 -3.58
CA VAL A 60 4.25 -8.72 -2.50
C VAL A 60 5.59 -9.19 -1.94
N ASN A 61 5.71 -10.48 -1.64
CA ASN A 61 6.95 -11.03 -1.09
C ASN A 61 8.12 -11.06 -2.10
N VAL A 62 7.85 -11.17 -3.41
CA VAL A 62 8.88 -10.97 -4.45
C VAL A 62 9.43 -9.55 -4.39
N ILE A 63 8.57 -8.54 -4.27
CA ILE A 63 9.01 -7.13 -4.16
C ILE A 63 9.80 -6.91 -2.87
N ILE A 64 9.35 -7.47 -1.75
CA ILE A 64 10.03 -7.39 -0.46
C ILE A 64 11.49 -7.87 -0.57
N ARG A 65 11.70 -9.04 -1.19
CA ARG A 65 13.03 -9.67 -1.36
C ARG A 65 13.97 -8.90 -2.29
N ARG A 66 13.50 -7.89 -3.00
CA ARG A 66 14.35 -7.02 -3.85
C ARG A 66 15.13 -5.98 -3.04
N ASN A 67 14.94 -5.89 -1.72
CA ASN A 67 15.66 -5.01 -0.80
C ASN A 67 15.66 -3.54 -1.26
N ILE A 68 14.47 -3.06 -1.65
CA ILE A 68 14.29 -1.76 -2.30
C ILE A 68 14.32 -0.63 -1.24
N PRO A 69 15.07 0.46 -1.46
CA PRO A 69 15.03 1.64 -0.60
C PRO A 69 13.63 2.26 -0.53
N VAL A 70 13.23 2.64 0.67
CA VAL A 70 12.01 3.40 0.95
C VAL A 70 12.43 4.77 1.47
N GLU A 71 12.20 5.79 0.66
CA GLU A 71 12.57 7.16 1.00
C GLU A 71 11.35 7.98 1.37
N THR A 72 11.52 8.91 2.30
CA THR A 72 10.50 9.89 2.62
C THR A 72 11.07 11.30 2.55
N TYR A 73 10.37 12.18 1.86
CA TYR A 73 10.77 13.57 1.67
C TYR A 73 9.54 14.46 1.56
N GLU A 74 9.70 15.77 1.72
CA GLU A 74 8.60 16.72 1.55
C GLU A 74 8.78 17.54 0.28
N VAL A 75 7.66 17.84 -0.37
CA VAL A 75 7.59 18.74 -1.52
C VAL A 75 6.46 19.76 -1.32
N SER A 76 6.43 20.83 -2.11
CA SER A 76 5.26 21.70 -2.12
C SER A 76 4.03 20.96 -2.67
N ARG A 77 2.83 21.40 -2.28
CA ARG A 77 1.57 20.86 -2.81
C ARG A 77 1.49 20.95 -4.33
N GLU A 78 1.96 22.06 -4.89
CA GLU A 78 2.06 22.27 -6.33
C GLU A 78 2.98 21.23 -6.96
N LYS A 79 4.17 21.00 -6.38
CA LYS A 79 5.10 20.00 -6.88
C LYS A 79 4.55 18.59 -6.82
N ALA A 80 3.84 18.23 -5.75
CA ALA A 80 3.17 16.93 -5.65
C ALA A 80 2.10 16.74 -6.74
N LYS A 81 1.36 17.80 -7.11
CA LYS A 81 0.42 17.77 -8.25
C LYS A 81 1.15 17.60 -9.59
N GLU A 82 2.25 18.32 -9.81
CA GLU A 82 3.08 18.16 -11.03
C GLU A 82 3.63 16.73 -11.17
N MET A 83 3.90 16.06 -10.05
CA MET A 83 4.32 14.67 -10.02
C MET A 83 3.17 13.67 -10.29
N GLY A 84 1.94 14.16 -10.47
CA GLY A 84 0.76 13.32 -10.71
C GLY A 84 0.26 12.58 -9.47
N LEU A 85 0.63 13.00 -8.27
CA LEU A 85 0.25 12.30 -7.03
C LEU A 85 -1.17 12.63 -6.62
N ASP A 86 -1.91 11.62 -6.14
CA ASP A 86 -3.24 11.83 -5.57
C ASP A 86 -3.14 12.55 -4.22
N LEU A 87 -3.79 13.71 -4.14
CA LEU A 87 -3.89 14.54 -2.94
C LEU A 87 -5.33 14.61 -2.40
N SER A 88 -6.23 13.76 -2.87
CA SER A 88 -7.67 13.78 -2.56
C SER A 88 -7.96 13.68 -1.05
N ILE A 89 -7.11 12.97 -0.32
CA ILE A 89 -7.21 12.80 1.15
C ILE A 89 -6.37 13.79 1.94
N VAL A 90 -5.54 14.60 1.27
CA VAL A 90 -4.65 15.55 1.93
C VAL A 90 -5.39 16.88 2.14
N PRO A 91 -5.59 17.36 3.39
CA PRO A 91 -6.31 18.60 3.66
C PRO A 91 -5.75 19.77 2.84
N ARG A 92 -6.63 20.67 2.37
CA ARG A 92 -6.22 21.80 1.51
C ARG A 92 -5.25 22.75 2.20
N SER A 93 -5.26 22.83 3.53
CA SER A 93 -4.36 23.64 4.34
C SER A 93 -2.93 23.10 4.45
N VAL A 94 -2.68 21.87 3.99
CA VAL A 94 -1.34 21.26 4.01
C VAL A 94 -0.59 21.65 2.73
N GLU A 95 0.40 22.53 2.88
CA GLU A 95 1.22 23.04 1.78
C GLU A 95 2.50 22.24 1.54
N ARG A 96 2.99 21.55 2.57
CA ARG A 96 4.16 20.66 2.52
C ARG A 96 3.66 19.22 2.56
N ILE A 97 3.79 18.52 1.44
CA ILE A 97 3.28 17.15 1.30
C ILE A 97 4.43 16.19 1.51
N ARG A 98 4.30 15.33 2.52
CA ARG A 98 5.20 14.21 2.72
C ARG A 98 4.92 13.11 1.68
N ILE A 99 5.96 12.77 0.95
CA ILE A 99 5.98 11.72 -0.07
C ILE A 99 6.69 10.51 0.52
N VAL A 100 6.12 9.33 0.27
CA VAL A 100 6.77 8.04 0.48
C VAL A 100 7.05 7.46 -0.90
N ASP A 101 8.31 7.10 -1.15
CA ASP A 101 8.81 6.62 -2.43
C ASP A 101 9.50 5.26 -2.23
N ILE A 102 8.76 4.19 -2.53
CA ILE A 102 9.31 2.84 -2.65
C ILE A 102 9.85 2.74 -4.08
N LYS A 103 11.17 2.90 -4.23
CA LYS A 103 11.78 3.11 -5.55
C LYS A 103 11.35 2.06 -6.56
N SER A 104 10.97 2.49 -7.76
CA SER A 104 10.48 1.64 -8.87
C SER A 104 9.21 0.83 -8.60
N VAL A 105 8.54 1.03 -7.47
CA VAL A 105 7.32 0.31 -7.09
C VAL A 105 6.16 1.26 -6.92
N ASN A 106 6.22 2.15 -5.92
CA ASN A 106 5.10 3.00 -5.56
C ASN A 106 5.58 4.34 -5.04
N LYS A 107 4.87 5.41 -5.40
CA LYS A 107 5.13 6.76 -4.92
C LYS A 107 3.81 7.42 -4.59
N GLN A 108 3.63 7.85 -3.34
CA GLN A 108 2.35 8.37 -2.86
C GLN A 108 2.54 9.43 -1.77
N ALA A 109 1.61 10.38 -1.71
CA ALA A 109 1.47 11.28 -0.56
C ALA A 109 0.97 10.50 0.66
N CYS A 110 1.81 10.38 1.69
CA CYS A 110 1.49 9.58 2.87
C CYS A 110 2.16 10.13 4.13
N ALA A 111 1.36 10.27 5.20
CA ALA A 111 1.81 10.80 6.48
C ALA A 111 2.16 9.72 7.51
N GLY A 112 2.00 8.43 7.20
CA GLY A 112 2.24 7.35 8.15
C GLY A 112 3.71 6.92 8.26
N GLU A 113 3.97 6.03 9.20
CA GLU A 113 5.29 5.46 9.42
C GLU A 113 5.59 4.35 8.41
N HIS A 114 6.85 4.24 8.00
CA HIS A 114 7.33 3.28 7.00
C HIS A 114 8.72 2.79 7.39
N VAL A 115 9.04 1.55 7.02
CA VAL A 115 10.41 1.02 7.03
C VAL A 115 11.31 1.81 6.06
N SER A 116 12.63 1.74 6.24
CA SER A 116 13.62 2.35 5.33
C SER A 116 14.01 1.47 4.14
N ASN A 117 13.72 0.17 4.23
CA ASN A 117 13.99 -0.78 3.16
C ASN A 117 12.94 -1.88 3.14
N THR A 118 12.54 -2.37 1.96
CA THR A 118 11.52 -3.42 1.88
C THR A 118 11.92 -4.72 2.58
N SER A 119 13.22 -4.99 2.73
CA SER A 119 13.73 -6.15 3.47
C SER A 119 13.37 -6.14 4.96
N GLU A 120 13.06 -4.97 5.51
CA GLU A 120 12.69 -4.80 6.92
C GLU A 120 11.23 -5.16 7.20
N ILE A 121 10.42 -5.41 6.16
CA ILE A 121 8.99 -5.74 6.29
C ILE A 121 8.79 -7.13 6.91
N GLY A 122 9.69 -8.09 6.65
CA GLY A 122 9.48 -9.50 6.96
C GLY A 122 8.67 -10.21 5.87
N GLN A 123 8.01 -11.32 6.20
CA GLN A 123 7.18 -12.05 5.24
C GLN A 123 5.71 -11.63 5.39
N VAL A 124 5.09 -11.17 4.30
CA VAL A 124 3.65 -10.88 4.30
C VAL A 124 2.87 -12.18 4.13
N GLU A 125 1.87 -12.38 4.97
CA GLU A 125 0.87 -13.44 4.86
C GLU A 125 -0.50 -12.78 4.68
N ILE A 126 -1.17 -13.05 3.56
CA ILE A 126 -2.58 -12.69 3.41
C ILE A 126 -3.38 -13.77 4.13
N ILE A 127 -4.25 -13.41 5.06
CA ILE A 127 -5.08 -14.36 5.82
C ILE A 127 -6.55 -14.34 5.40
N LYS A 128 -6.96 -13.30 4.68
CA LYS A 128 -8.33 -13.16 4.15
C LYS A 128 -8.31 -12.40 2.85
N PHE A 129 -9.10 -12.87 1.88
CA PHE A 129 -9.43 -12.11 0.67
C PHE A 129 -10.87 -12.43 0.27
N VAL A 130 -11.78 -11.46 0.37
CA VAL A 130 -13.22 -11.66 0.15
C VAL A 130 -13.85 -10.50 -0.59
N LYS A 131 -14.90 -10.78 -1.37
CA LYS A 131 -15.81 -9.77 -1.92
C LYS A 131 -16.86 -9.43 -0.85
N LYS A 132 -16.99 -8.15 -0.52
CA LYS A 132 -17.96 -7.63 0.48
C LYS A 132 -19.28 -7.17 -0.13
N GLY A 133 -19.29 -6.87 -1.43
CA GLY A 133 -20.46 -6.36 -2.12
C GLY A 133 -20.16 -5.99 -3.56
N VAL A 134 -21.00 -5.14 -4.16
CA VAL A 134 -20.80 -4.63 -5.51
C VAL A 134 -19.49 -3.86 -5.57
N ASN A 135 -18.55 -4.37 -6.39
CA ASN A 135 -17.24 -3.79 -6.63
C ASN A 135 -16.41 -3.51 -5.37
N SER A 136 -16.71 -4.18 -4.24
CA SER A 136 -16.06 -3.93 -2.95
C SER A 136 -15.43 -5.21 -2.42
N TYR A 137 -14.16 -5.11 -2.05
CA TYR A 137 -13.32 -6.22 -1.64
C TYR A 137 -12.60 -5.88 -0.34
N GLN A 138 -12.18 -6.92 0.38
CA GLN A 138 -11.43 -6.83 1.61
C GLN A 138 -10.30 -7.84 1.61
N ILE A 139 -9.11 -7.36 1.96
CA ILE A 139 -7.94 -8.17 2.28
C ILE A 139 -7.60 -7.95 3.75
N VAL A 140 -7.19 -9.02 4.43
CA VAL A 140 -6.51 -8.92 5.73
C VAL A 140 -5.15 -9.59 5.58
N SER A 141 -4.10 -8.87 5.92
CA SER A 141 -2.70 -9.31 5.86
C SER A 141 -2.02 -9.10 7.20
N LYS A 142 -1.00 -9.90 7.48
CA LYS A 142 -0.12 -9.77 8.65
C LYS A 142 1.33 -10.02 8.26
N ILE A 143 2.25 -9.67 9.15
CA ILE A 143 3.66 -10.02 9.02
C ILE A 143 3.92 -11.32 9.78
N ARG A 144 4.48 -12.32 9.10
CA ARG A 144 4.97 -13.55 9.70
C ARG A 144 6.47 -13.38 10.00
N ASN A 145 6.80 -13.47 11.29
CA ASN A 145 8.17 -13.54 11.78
C ASN A 145 8.65 -14.99 11.83
#